data_AF-A0A2D6SUY6-F1
#
_entry.id   AF-A0A2D6SUY6-F1
#
_cell.length_a   1.000
_cell.length_b   1.000
_cell.length_c   1.000
_cell.angle_alpha   90.00
_cell.angle_beta   90.00
_cell.angle_gamma   90.00
#
_symmetry.space_group_name_H-M   'P 1'
#
loop_
_entity.id
_entity.type
_entity.pdbx_description
1 polymer ?
#
loop_
_entity_poly.entity_id
_entity_poly.type
_entity_poly.pdbx_seq_one_letter_code
_entity_poly.pdbx_strand_id
1 'polypeptide(L)'
;MHITGKILNWFVALAAIAALLLTSRMLEARNSRTKQLRQVEVDLDEMAEDEPSLVQRVRGLKGDVDRIELAWGRSLEGGAAGLDGAGNATSIRVPLPPGKGGHAIAANTKIHAFKTSEDGSAVYAGRFRVTNQSPDLLVLQPDFLVRSNAAWLIQASSDAAIWGGPGTWRIRKQIPPSNVGRFASLETSLNQADERLVRTQNQLVASQNRKTEAGVALNSEETTLVGGDELAANEGKLSEEFVLGLVKAIEAAESERNVGLSEVHELRKKRTQAEQRLRNLQQANKRAAQTLPDGSPPAKVTASAP
;
A
#
# COMPACT_ATOMS: atom_id res chain seq x y z
N MET A 1 4.95 -42.15 67.15
CA MET A 1 5.67 -42.04 65.86
C MET A 1 4.75 -42.47 64.73
N HIS A 2 4.31 -41.55 63.88
CA HIS A 2 3.37 -41.87 62.80
C HIS A 2 4.02 -42.74 61.72
N ILE A 3 3.29 -43.77 61.29
CA ILE A 3 3.71 -44.72 60.23
C ILE A 3 4.05 -43.96 58.94
N THR A 4 3.32 -42.87 58.66
CA THR A 4 3.57 -41.96 57.54
C THR A 4 4.95 -41.31 57.60
N GLY A 5 5.44 -40.92 58.77
CA GLY A 5 6.78 -40.32 58.93
C GLY A 5 7.92 -41.33 58.67
N LYS A 6 7.72 -42.61 59.00
CA LYS A 6 8.69 -43.67 58.71
C LYS A 6 8.79 -43.96 57.21
N ILE A 7 7.64 -43.95 56.52
CA ILE A 7 7.58 -44.13 55.07
C ILE A 7 8.25 -42.94 54.37
N LEU A 8 7.98 -41.71 54.80
CA LEU A 8 8.58 -40.50 54.20
C LEU A 8 10.12 -40.48 54.36
N ASN A 9 10.64 -40.87 55.52
CA ASN A 9 12.09 -40.96 55.73
C ASN A 9 12.77 -41.97 54.79
N TRP A 10 12.09 -43.08 54.47
CA TRP A 10 12.60 -44.06 53.52
C TRP A 10 12.68 -43.50 52.09
N PHE A 11 11.68 -42.72 51.67
CA PHE A 11 11.72 -42.03 50.39
C PHE A 11 12.81 -40.97 50.31
N VAL A 12 13.04 -40.21 51.40
CA VAL A 12 14.13 -39.23 51.46
C VAL A 12 15.49 -39.91 51.37
N ALA A 13 15.67 -41.06 52.05
CA ALA A 13 16.91 -41.84 51.97
C ALA A 13 17.15 -42.39 50.56
N LEU A 14 16.12 -42.94 49.90
CA LEU A 14 16.21 -43.41 48.51
C LEU A 14 16.51 -42.27 47.52
N ALA A 15 15.88 -41.10 47.70
CA ALA A 15 16.14 -39.94 46.87
C ALA A 15 17.58 -39.42 47.03
N ALA A 16 18.13 -39.43 48.25
CA ALA A 16 19.52 -39.05 48.51
C ALA A 16 20.51 -39.99 47.82
N ILE A 17 20.26 -41.31 47.86
CA ILE A 17 21.10 -42.31 47.17
C ILE A 17 21.01 -42.13 45.64
N ALA A 18 19.82 -41.91 45.11
CA ALA A 18 19.62 -41.65 43.68
C ALA A 18 20.32 -40.36 43.22
N ALA A 19 20.27 -39.29 44.03
CA ALA A 19 20.96 -38.04 43.75
C ALA A 19 22.48 -38.23 43.69
N LEU A 20 23.07 -38.99 44.63
CA LEU A 20 24.50 -39.31 44.64
C LEU A 20 24.93 -40.07 43.37
N LEU A 21 24.15 -41.06 42.94
CA LEU A 21 24.41 -41.81 41.71
C LEU A 21 24.32 -40.93 40.45
N LEU A 22 23.33 -40.05 40.39
CA LEU A 22 23.18 -39.07 39.30
C LEU A 22 24.35 -38.08 39.26
N THR A 23 24.80 -37.57 40.41
CA THR A 23 26.00 -36.72 40.47
C THR A 23 27.27 -37.46 40.07
N SER A 24 27.42 -38.75 40.42
CA SER A 24 28.54 -39.58 39.97
C SER A 24 28.57 -39.72 38.45
N ARG A 25 27.44 -40.06 37.84
CA ARG A 25 27.34 -40.16 36.37
C ARG A 25 27.54 -38.82 35.67
N MET A 26 27.06 -37.73 36.26
CA MET A 26 27.31 -36.39 35.74
C MET A 26 28.80 -36.02 35.81
N LEU A 27 29.50 -36.39 36.88
CA LEU A 27 30.94 -36.21 37.02
C LEU A 27 31.71 -37.10 36.03
N GLU A 28 31.31 -38.35 35.82
CA GLU A 28 31.90 -39.24 34.81
C GLU A 28 31.72 -38.70 33.39
N ALA A 29 30.53 -38.19 33.05
CA ALA A 29 30.26 -37.56 31.76
C ALA A 29 31.04 -36.24 31.56
N ARG A 30 31.27 -35.48 32.65
CA ARG A 30 32.12 -34.29 32.61
C ARG A 30 33.58 -34.68 32.42
N ASN A 31 34.05 -35.68 33.17
CA ASN A 31 35.41 -36.20 33.10
C ASN A 31 35.73 -36.81 31.72
N SER A 32 34.78 -37.50 31.09
CA SER A 32 34.94 -38.06 29.75
C SER A 32 35.05 -36.97 28.69
N ARG A 33 34.24 -35.90 28.78
CA ARG A 33 34.35 -34.74 27.88
C ARG A 33 35.66 -33.97 28.07
N THR A 34 36.15 -33.82 29.30
CA THR A 34 37.48 -33.23 29.53
C THR A 34 38.61 -34.13 29.05
N LYS A 35 38.47 -35.47 29.14
CA LYS A 35 39.44 -36.40 28.54
C LYS A 35 39.43 -36.29 27.02
N GLN A 36 38.27 -36.19 26.38
CA GLN A 36 38.16 -35.96 24.94
C GLN A 36 38.80 -34.64 24.52
N LEU A 37 38.57 -33.55 25.27
CA LEU A 37 39.22 -32.27 25.01
C LEU A 37 40.74 -32.33 25.14
N ARG A 38 41.24 -33.00 26.20
CA ARG A 38 42.69 -33.21 26.37
C ARG A 38 43.28 -34.09 25.28
N GLN A 39 42.55 -35.12 24.84
CA GLN A 39 43.01 -35.99 23.76
C GLN A 39 43.12 -35.18 22.46
N VAL A 40 42.12 -34.36 22.12
CA VAL A 40 42.18 -33.47 20.95
C VAL A 40 43.32 -32.45 21.06
N GLU A 41 43.61 -31.95 22.26
CA GLU A 41 44.72 -31.02 22.50
C GLU A 41 46.09 -31.72 22.33
N VAL A 42 46.24 -32.94 22.83
CA VAL A 42 47.45 -33.78 22.63
C VAL A 42 47.61 -34.18 21.16
N ASP A 43 46.53 -34.61 20.50
CA ASP A 43 46.55 -34.97 19.07
C ASP A 43 46.90 -33.73 18.21
N LEU A 44 46.47 -32.53 18.62
CA LEU A 44 46.87 -31.26 17.98
C LEU A 44 48.35 -30.92 18.21
N ASP A 45 48.91 -31.21 19.39
CA ASP A 45 50.33 -31.02 19.70
C ASP A 45 51.22 -32.06 19.00
N GLU A 46 50.74 -33.29 18.79
CA GLU A 46 51.44 -34.32 18.01
C GLU A 46 51.42 -33.98 16.52
N MET A 47 50.27 -33.58 15.97
CA MET A 47 50.17 -33.05 14.59
C MET A 47 50.97 -31.75 14.40
N ALA A 48 51.33 -31.04 15.48
CA ALA A 48 52.17 -29.85 15.44
C ALA A 48 53.63 -30.14 15.09
N GLU A 49 54.13 -31.31 15.49
CA GLU A 49 55.49 -31.76 15.16
C GLU A 49 55.58 -32.16 13.68
N ASP A 50 54.54 -32.79 13.14
CA ASP A 50 54.50 -33.29 11.76
C ASP A 50 54.13 -32.21 10.73
N GLU A 51 53.26 -31.24 11.07
CA GLU A 51 52.77 -30.24 10.11
C GLU A 51 52.54 -28.85 10.75
N PRO A 52 53.59 -28.02 10.91
CA PRO A 52 53.52 -26.74 11.62
C PRO A 52 52.56 -25.71 10.97
N SER A 53 52.24 -25.88 9.69
CA SER A 53 51.25 -25.07 8.96
C SER A 53 49.82 -25.30 9.46
N LEU A 54 49.47 -26.53 9.90
CA LEU A 54 48.16 -26.84 10.47
C LEU A 54 47.96 -26.17 11.81
N VAL A 55 48.99 -26.12 12.66
CA VAL A 55 48.95 -25.44 13.96
C VAL A 55 48.75 -23.95 13.79
N GLN A 56 49.49 -23.34 12.86
CA GLN A 56 49.30 -21.93 12.53
C GLN A 56 47.89 -21.66 12.02
N ARG A 57 47.33 -22.58 11.21
CA ARG A 57 45.96 -22.48 10.72
C ARG A 57 44.93 -22.64 11.84
N VAL A 58 45.10 -23.59 12.74
CA VAL A 58 44.20 -23.80 13.90
C VAL A 58 44.28 -22.61 14.87
N ARG A 59 45.49 -22.12 15.17
CA ARG A 59 45.68 -20.91 16.00
C ARG A 59 45.08 -19.68 15.33
N GLY A 60 45.24 -19.53 14.02
CA GLY A 60 44.61 -18.48 13.22
C GLY A 60 43.08 -18.57 13.29
N LEU A 61 42.51 -19.74 13.04
CA LEU A 61 41.07 -19.99 13.12
C LEU A 61 40.52 -19.76 14.54
N LYS A 62 41.26 -20.15 15.58
CA LYS A 62 40.88 -19.89 16.97
C LYS A 62 40.88 -18.39 17.26
N GLY A 63 41.92 -17.68 16.81
CA GLY A 63 41.98 -16.21 16.91
C GLY A 63 40.86 -15.51 16.14
N ASP A 64 40.46 -16.05 14.99
CA ASP A 64 39.33 -15.55 14.21
C ASP A 64 38.00 -15.82 14.91
N VAL A 65 37.81 -17.01 15.48
CA VAL A 65 36.63 -17.35 16.30
C VAL A 65 36.55 -16.42 17.50
N ASP A 66 37.63 -16.25 18.26
CA ASP A 66 37.68 -15.37 19.43
C ASP A 66 37.37 -13.92 19.05
N ARG A 67 37.90 -13.44 17.92
CA ARG A 67 37.61 -12.09 17.40
C ARG A 67 36.14 -11.95 17.00
N ILE A 68 35.55 -12.97 16.37
CA ILE A 68 34.13 -12.99 16.01
C ILE A 68 33.27 -13.03 17.28
N GLU A 69 33.60 -13.87 18.26
CA GLU A 69 32.88 -13.95 19.53
C GLU A 69 32.95 -12.63 20.32
N LEU A 70 34.11 -11.97 20.34
CA LEU A 70 34.26 -10.64 20.94
C LEU A 70 33.45 -9.57 20.20
N ALA A 71 33.46 -9.59 18.87
CA ALA A 71 32.76 -8.60 18.05
C ALA A 71 31.23 -8.73 18.14
N TRP A 72 30.72 -9.95 18.25
CA TRP A 72 29.28 -10.21 18.34
C TRP A 72 28.77 -10.39 19.78
N GLY A 73 29.67 -10.48 20.75
CA GLY A 73 29.38 -10.78 22.15
C GLY A 73 28.74 -12.16 22.38
N ARG A 74 28.44 -12.44 23.65
CA ARG A 74 27.71 -13.66 24.03
C ARG A 74 26.28 -13.62 23.49
N SER A 75 25.89 -14.68 22.80
CA SER A 75 24.50 -14.88 22.39
C SER A 75 23.70 -15.64 23.44
N LEU A 76 22.45 -15.23 23.64
CA LEU A 76 21.46 -15.98 24.39
C LEU A 76 20.62 -16.77 23.40
N GLU A 77 20.55 -18.07 23.61
CA GLU A 77 19.74 -18.96 22.78
C GLU A 77 18.39 -19.19 23.47
N GLY A 78 17.32 -18.93 22.73
CA GLY A 78 15.94 -19.13 23.13
C GLY A 78 15.24 -20.13 22.21
N GLY A 79 14.15 -20.70 22.71
CA GLY A 79 13.28 -21.59 21.94
C GLY A 79 12.38 -20.84 20.97
N ALA A 80 11.41 -21.57 20.39
CA ALA A 80 10.43 -21.01 19.47
C ALA A 80 9.64 -19.88 20.13
N ALA A 81 9.59 -18.74 19.46
CA ALA A 81 8.95 -17.57 20.00
C ALA A 81 7.45 -17.54 19.69
N GLY A 82 6.66 -17.11 20.68
CA GLY A 82 5.25 -16.82 20.50
C GLY A 82 5.04 -15.34 20.18
N LEU A 83 4.08 -15.05 19.30
CA LEU A 83 3.57 -13.68 19.14
C LEU A 83 2.62 -13.38 20.29
N ASP A 84 2.77 -12.20 20.89
CA ASP A 84 1.86 -11.71 21.92
C ASP A 84 0.91 -10.66 21.32
N GLY A 85 -0.39 -10.86 21.49
CA GLY A 85 -1.46 -10.04 20.93
C GLY A 85 -2.30 -10.76 19.87
N ALA A 86 -3.63 -10.71 20.03
CA ALA A 86 -4.57 -11.11 19.00
C ALA A 86 -4.45 -10.17 17.78
N GLY A 87 -3.84 -10.63 16.70
CA GLY A 87 -3.93 -10.02 15.37
C GLY A 87 -2.85 -8.99 15.00
N ASN A 88 -2.33 -8.21 15.96
CA ASN A 88 -1.25 -7.25 15.72
C ASN A 88 -0.05 -7.60 16.60
N ALA A 89 0.90 -8.36 16.05
CA ALA A 89 2.14 -8.75 16.73
C ALA A 89 2.93 -7.52 17.20
N THR A 90 2.72 -7.10 18.45
CA THR A 90 3.38 -5.94 19.05
C THR A 90 4.51 -6.35 19.99
N SER A 91 4.58 -7.64 20.35
CA SER A 91 5.72 -8.18 21.05
C SER A 91 5.92 -9.68 20.79
N ILE A 92 7.14 -10.13 21.03
CA ILE A 92 7.61 -11.50 20.84
C ILE A 92 7.99 -12.05 22.21
N ARG A 93 7.48 -13.24 22.53
CA ARG A 93 7.80 -13.99 23.74
C ARG A 93 8.81 -15.07 23.40
N VAL A 94 10.06 -14.91 23.81
CA VAL A 94 11.13 -15.88 23.57
C VAL A 94 11.37 -16.68 24.85
N PRO A 95 11.03 -17.98 24.89
CA PRO A 95 11.35 -18.83 26.02
C PRO A 95 12.86 -19.06 26.08
N LEU A 96 13.45 -18.97 27.26
CA LEU A 96 14.86 -19.24 27.51
C LEU A 96 15.01 -20.59 28.23
N PRO A 97 16.12 -21.32 28.00
CA PRO A 97 16.45 -22.48 28.80
C PRO A 97 16.65 -22.09 30.27
N PRO A 98 16.24 -22.95 31.22
CA PRO A 98 16.34 -22.66 32.64
C PRO A 98 17.78 -22.37 33.06
N GLY A 99 17.97 -21.30 33.84
CA GLY A 99 19.28 -20.86 34.32
C GLY A 99 20.15 -20.12 33.29
N LYS A 100 19.68 -19.91 32.05
CA LYS A 100 20.39 -19.11 31.02
C LYS A 100 20.10 -17.61 31.07
N GLY A 101 19.48 -17.13 32.15
CA GLY A 101 19.63 -15.77 32.62
C GLY A 101 18.85 -14.71 31.84
N GLY A 102 17.52 -14.81 31.78
CA GLY A 102 16.69 -13.65 31.43
C GLY A 102 17.02 -12.40 32.27
N HIS A 103 17.45 -12.60 33.53
CA HIS A 103 17.98 -11.54 34.40
C HIS A 103 19.32 -10.91 33.96
N ALA A 104 20.06 -11.56 33.06
CA ALA A 104 21.34 -11.04 32.57
C ALA A 104 21.16 -9.91 31.57
N ILE A 105 19.96 -9.73 31.01
CA ILE A 105 19.57 -8.53 30.27
C ILE A 105 18.81 -7.63 31.23
N ALA A 106 18.90 -6.31 31.09
CA ALA A 106 18.08 -5.38 31.86
C ALA A 106 16.82 -5.02 31.06
N ALA A 107 15.72 -4.72 31.74
CA ALA A 107 14.56 -4.12 31.10
C ALA A 107 14.96 -2.85 30.35
N ASN A 108 14.25 -2.54 29.25
CA ASN A 108 14.52 -1.44 28.33
C ASN A 108 15.86 -1.53 27.56
N THR A 109 16.61 -2.63 27.68
CA THR A 109 17.83 -2.84 26.88
C THR A 109 17.47 -3.12 25.42
N LYS A 110 18.18 -2.48 24.49
CA LYS A 110 18.10 -2.79 23.06
C LYS A 110 18.95 -4.01 22.73
N ILE A 111 18.35 -4.95 22.02
CA ILE A 111 18.96 -6.21 21.62
C ILE A 111 18.64 -6.50 20.15
N HIS A 112 19.45 -7.38 19.56
CA HIS A 112 19.33 -7.82 18.18
C HIS A 112 18.90 -9.28 18.18
N ALA A 113 17.80 -9.57 17.48
CA ALA A 113 17.23 -10.90 17.43
C ALA A 113 17.44 -11.54 16.06
N PHE A 114 17.85 -12.80 16.07
CA PHE A 114 18.06 -13.61 14.88
C PHE A 114 17.23 -14.89 15.03
N LYS A 115 16.42 -15.22 14.03
CA LYS A 115 15.70 -16.48 13.98
C LYS A 115 16.55 -17.49 13.22
N THR A 116 16.79 -18.64 13.84
CA THR A 116 17.55 -19.74 13.24
C THR A 116 16.56 -20.74 12.66
N SER A 117 16.74 -21.07 11.38
CA SER A 117 15.99 -22.13 10.69
C SER A 117 16.49 -23.51 11.12
N GLU A 118 15.74 -24.56 10.76
CA GLU A 118 16.15 -25.96 11.00
C GLU A 118 17.47 -26.30 10.30
N ASP A 119 17.75 -25.69 9.15
CA ASP A 119 19.01 -25.84 8.40
C ASP A 119 20.22 -25.14 9.05
N GLY A 120 20.04 -24.51 10.22
CA GLY A 120 21.07 -23.77 10.93
C GLY A 120 21.38 -22.38 10.37
N SER A 121 20.73 -21.98 9.27
CA SER A 121 20.78 -20.62 8.74
C SER A 121 20.09 -19.64 9.70
N ALA A 122 20.60 -18.41 9.80
CA ALA A 122 20.04 -17.39 10.69
C ALA A 122 19.55 -16.18 9.89
N VAL A 123 18.30 -15.80 10.10
CA VAL A 123 17.67 -14.60 9.53
C VAL A 123 17.62 -13.52 10.60
N TYR A 124 18.06 -12.32 10.27
CA TYR A 124 17.96 -11.18 11.17
C TYR A 124 16.50 -10.73 11.25
N ALA A 125 15.90 -10.83 12.44
CA ALA A 125 14.51 -10.45 12.66
C ALA A 125 14.34 -8.97 13.01
N GLY A 126 15.41 -8.30 13.47
CA GLY A 126 15.40 -6.87 13.76
C GLY A 126 15.95 -6.50 15.14
N ARG A 127 15.81 -5.21 15.47
CA ARG A 127 16.18 -4.65 16.78
C ARG A 127 14.96 -4.60 17.68
N PHE A 128 15.12 -5.13 18.89
CA PHE A 128 14.06 -5.22 19.89
C PHE A 128 14.49 -4.55 21.18
N ARG A 129 13.51 -4.13 21.96
CA ARG A 129 13.63 -3.61 23.31
C ARG A 129 13.04 -4.63 24.26
N VAL A 130 13.77 -4.99 25.31
CA VAL A 130 13.23 -5.87 26.36
C VAL A 130 12.19 -5.11 27.16
N THR A 131 10.94 -5.56 27.16
CA THR A 131 9.86 -4.95 27.95
C THR A 131 9.68 -5.67 29.28
N ASN A 132 9.79 -6.99 29.27
CA ASN A 132 9.69 -7.82 30.47
C ASN A 132 10.70 -8.97 30.41
N GLN A 133 11.18 -9.40 31.57
CA GLN A 133 12.16 -10.46 31.72
C GLN A 133 11.87 -11.32 32.95
N SER A 134 11.97 -12.62 32.76
CA SER A 134 11.84 -13.68 33.77
C SER A 134 12.99 -14.67 33.55
N PRO A 135 13.39 -15.51 34.53
CA PRO A 135 14.46 -16.49 34.36
C PRO A 135 14.41 -17.26 33.03
N ASP A 136 13.19 -17.62 32.62
CA ASP A 136 12.92 -18.54 31.51
C ASP A 136 12.18 -17.86 30.34
N LEU A 137 12.01 -16.53 30.37
CA LEU A 137 11.24 -15.82 29.35
C LEU A 137 11.75 -14.39 29.14
N LEU A 138 11.87 -14.00 27.87
CA LEU A 138 12.04 -12.62 27.45
C LEU A 138 10.84 -12.16 26.63
N VAL A 139 10.31 -10.98 26.98
CA VAL A 139 9.30 -10.29 26.19
C VAL A 139 9.98 -9.14 25.47
N LEU A 140 9.91 -9.17 24.15
CA LEU A 140 10.64 -8.30 23.24
C LEU A 140 9.65 -7.45 22.45
N GLN A 141 9.81 -6.14 22.49
CA GLN A 141 9.04 -5.21 21.65
C GLN A 141 9.94 -4.68 20.52
N PRO A 142 9.50 -4.70 19.26
CA PRO A 142 10.28 -4.15 18.15
C PRO A 142 10.53 -2.66 18.36
N ASP A 143 11.77 -2.22 18.10
CA ASP A 143 12.20 -0.81 18.17
C ASP A 143 12.23 -0.16 16.77
N PHE A 144 11.42 -0.70 15.86
CA PHE A 144 11.21 -0.28 14.48
C PHE A 144 9.73 -0.39 14.15
N LEU A 145 9.32 0.25 13.06
CA LEU A 145 7.94 0.18 12.58
C LEU A 145 7.65 -1.26 12.12
N VAL A 146 6.78 -1.95 12.84
CA VAL A 146 6.31 -3.28 12.45
C VAL A 146 5.43 -3.14 11.22
N ARG A 147 5.77 -3.84 10.15
CA ARG A 147 4.87 -3.99 9.01
C ARG A 147 3.86 -5.06 9.37
N SER A 148 2.88 -4.69 10.19
CA SER A 148 1.69 -5.50 10.32
C SER A 148 1.04 -5.59 8.96
N ASN A 149 0.37 -6.70 8.71
CA ASN A 149 -0.50 -6.96 7.58
C ASN A 149 -1.59 -5.87 7.45
N ALA A 150 -1.22 -4.66 7.06
CA ALA A 150 -2.17 -3.78 6.41
C ALA A 150 -2.76 -4.63 5.27
N ALA A 151 -4.09 -4.78 5.22
CA ALA A 151 -4.79 -5.78 4.42
C ALA A 151 -4.44 -5.79 2.91
N TRP A 152 -3.67 -4.80 2.45
CA TRP A 152 -3.14 -4.63 1.10
C TRP A 152 -1.69 -5.14 0.88
N LEU A 153 -0.90 -5.42 1.93
CA LEU A 153 0.39 -6.10 1.80
C LEU A 153 0.14 -7.61 1.71
N ILE A 154 0.22 -8.11 0.49
CA ILE A 154 0.08 -9.51 0.08
C ILE A 154 0.78 -10.45 1.08
N GLN A 155 -0.07 -11.15 1.83
CA GLN A 155 -0.02 -12.38 2.63
C GLN A 155 1.26 -13.24 2.82
N ALA A 156 2.45 -12.88 2.33
CA ALA A 156 3.64 -13.74 2.33
C ALA A 156 4.88 -13.17 3.05
N SER A 157 4.89 -11.91 3.51
CA SER A 157 6.12 -11.29 4.07
C SER A 157 5.88 -10.28 5.19
N SER A 158 4.83 -10.45 6.01
CA SER A 158 4.73 -9.63 7.23
C SER A 158 5.88 -9.98 8.18
N ASP A 159 6.46 -8.97 8.83
CA ASP A 159 7.52 -9.20 9.83
C ASP A 159 7.04 -10.20 10.90
N ALA A 160 5.75 -10.15 11.24
CA ALA A 160 5.08 -11.08 12.13
C ALA A 160 5.12 -12.55 11.63
N ALA A 161 5.05 -12.79 10.31
CA ALA A 161 5.18 -14.14 9.75
C ALA A 161 6.61 -14.68 9.91
N ILE A 162 7.63 -13.82 9.86
CA ILE A 162 9.01 -14.20 10.17
C ILE A 162 9.15 -14.53 11.65
N TRP A 163 8.50 -13.76 12.53
CA TRP A 163 8.61 -13.94 13.97
C TRP A 163 7.87 -15.18 14.49
N GLY A 164 6.74 -15.53 13.89
CA GLY A 164 5.99 -16.75 14.21
C GLY A 164 6.60 -18.02 13.59
N GLY A 165 6.31 -19.18 14.17
CA GLY A 165 6.65 -20.49 13.61
C GLY A 165 7.84 -21.21 14.28
N PRO A 166 8.15 -22.45 13.85
CA PRO A 166 9.23 -23.25 14.40
C PRO A 166 10.60 -22.59 14.15
N GLY A 167 11.55 -22.85 15.05
CA GLY A 167 12.91 -22.31 15.00
C GLY A 167 13.42 -21.83 16.36
N THR A 168 14.74 -21.73 16.50
CA THR A 168 15.37 -21.20 17.72
C THR A 168 15.77 -19.74 17.53
N TRP A 169 15.74 -18.98 18.61
CA TRP A 169 16.09 -17.57 18.58
C TRP A 169 17.46 -17.35 19.16
N ARG A 170 18.30 -16.61 18.44
CA ARG A 170 19.59 -16.15 18.91
C ARG A 170 19.51 -14.66 19.18
N ILE A 171 19.63 -14.30 20.45
CA ILE A 171 19.54 -12.93 20.94
C ILE A 171 20.95 -12.44 21.25
N ARG A 172 21.30 -11.26 20.74
CA ARG A 172 22.61 -10.63 20.98
C ARG A 172 22.42 -9.21 21.49
N LYS A 173 23.22 -8.82 22.49
CA LYS A 173 23.25 -7.44 22.99
C LYS A 173 23.99 -6.50 22.06
N GLN A 174 24.95 -7.03 21.31
CA GLN A 174 25.83 -6.27 20.43
C GLN A 174 25.88 -6.91 19.05
N ILE A 175 26.06 -6.06 18.04
CA ILE A 175 26.41 -6.46 16.68
C ILE A 175 27.74 -5.76 16.32
N PRO A 176 28.53 -6.32 15.40
CA PRO A 176 29.76 -5.69 14.97
C PRO A 176 29.51 -4.25 14.48
N PRO A 177 30.36 -3.28 14.85
CA PRO A 177 30.16 -1.87 14.52
C PRO A 177 30.10 -1.61 13.01
N SER A 178 30.81 -2.43 12.22
CA SER A 178 30.77 -2.40 10.74
C SER A 178 29.36 -2.61 10.16
N ASN A 179 28.50 -3.34 10.87
CA ASN A 179 27.14 -3.66 10.41
C ASN A 179 26.09 -2.66 10.88
N VAL A 180 26.36 -1.89 11.94
CA VAL A 180 25.40 -0.94 12.53
C VAL A 180 24.97 0.11 11.50
N GLY A 181 25.94 0.73 10.80
CA GLY A 181 25.66 1.71 9.76
C GLY A 181 24.88 1.13 8.58
N ARG A 182 25.18 -0.12 8.20
CA ARG A 182 24.47 -0.82 7.12
C ARG A 182 23.02 -1.09 7.49
N PHE A 183 22.74 -1.55 8.70
CA PHE A 183 21.36 -1.78 9.14
C PHE A 183 20.56 -0.48 9.23
N ALA A 184 21.16 0.60 9.77
CA ALA A 184 20.50 1.90 9.81
C ALA A 184 20.21 2.45 8.40
N SER A 185 21.14 2.27 7.46
CA SER A 185 20.93 2.64 6.06
C SER A 185 19.81 1.81 5.43
N LEU A 186 19.77 0.49 5.64
CA LEU A 186 18.73 -0.39 5.11
C LEU A 186 17.35 -0.04 5.69
N GLU A 187 17.28 0.24 7.00
CA GLU A 187 16.05 0.70 7.65
C GLU A 187 15.56 2.02 7.06
N THR A 188 16.46 2.97 6.83
CA THR A 188 16.13 4.24 6.16
C THR A 188 15.64 4.03 4.73
N SER A 189 16.32 3.20 3.95
CA SER A 189 15.91 2.87 2.57
C SER A 189 14.56 2.17 2.53
N LEU A 190 14.28 1.28 3.49
CA LEU A 190 12.99 0.62 3.60
C LEU A 190 11.88 1.62 3.96
N ASN A 191 12.10 2.49 4.93
CA ASN A 191 11.12 3.53 5.28
C ASN A 191 10.82 4.46 4.08
N GLN A 192 11.84 4.84 3.32
CA GLN A 192 11.67 5.63 2.10
C GLN A 192 10.88 4.86 1.03
N ALA A 193 11.10 3.55 0.89
CA ALA A 193 10.34 2.71 -0.03
C ALA A 193 8.88 2.61 0.40
N ASP A 194 8.60 2.45 1.69
CA ASP A 194 7.25 2.40 2.26
C ASP A 194 6.53 3.74 2.05
N GLU A 195 7.19 4.87 2.31
CA GLU A 195 6.63 6.20 2.04
C GLU A 195 6.30 6.41 0.55
N ARG A 196 7.21 5.97 -0.34
CA ARG A 196 6.97 6.04 -1.80
C ARG A 196 5.78 5.18 -2.20
N LEU A 197 5.66 3.98 -1.64
CA LEU A 197 4.56 3.09 -1.92
C LEU A 197 3.23 3.75 -1.52
N VAL A 198 3.13 4.26 -0.30
CA VAL A 198 1.93 4.95 0.19
C VAL A 198 1.58 6.15 -0.69
N ARG A 199 2.56 6.97 -1.09
CA ARG A 199 2.33 8.11 -2.00
C ARG A 199 1.80 7.67 -3.36
N THR A 200 2.41 6.66 -3.97
CA THR A 200 1.96 6.12 -5.27
C THR A 200 0.55 5.57 -5.18
N GLN A 201 0.21 4.88 -4.09
CA GLN A 201 -1.13 4.36 -3.89
C GLN A 201 -2.17 5.48 -3.73
N ASN A 202 -1.87 6.51 -2.95
CA ASN A 202 -2.75 7.66 -2.82
C ASN A 202 -2.93 8.40 -4.16
N GLN A 203 -1.87 8.51 -4.95
CA GLN A 203 -1.93 9.08 -6.29
C GLN A 203 -2.79 8.23 -7.23
N LEU A 204 -2.71 6.89 -7.14
CA LEU A 204 -3.52 5.98 -7.93
C LEU A 204 -5.02 6.11 -7.58
N VAL A 205 -5.35 6.18 -6.29
CA VAL A 205 -6.74 6.40 -5.86
C VAL A 205 -7.24 7.77 -6.35
N ALA A 206 -6.43 8.83 -6.21
CA ALA A 206 -6.80 10.15 -6.69
C ALA A 206 -6.98 10.21 -8.22
N SER A 207 -6.12 9.52 -8.98
CA SER A 207 -6.25 9.47 -10.44
C SER A 207 -7.47 8.67 -10.88
N GLN A 208 -7.79 7.58 -10.18
CA GLN A 208 -9.01 6.82 -10.42
C GLN A 208 -10.26 7.64 -10.15
N ASN A 209 -10.29 8.39 -9.04
CA ASN A 209 -11.41 9.29 -8.70
C ASN A 209 -11.59 10.39 -9.76
N ARG A 210 -10.49 11.02 -10.20
CA ARG A 210 -10.54 12.01 -11.29
C ARG A 210 -11.03 11.41 -12.59
N LYS A 211 -10.63 10.17 -12.90
CA LYS A 211 -11.10 9.46 -14.09
C LYS A 211 -12.61 9.20 -14.01
N THR A 212 -13.12 8.81 -12.85
CA THR A 212 -14.57 8.62 -12.66
C THR A 212 -15.33 9.95 -12.75
N GLU A 213 -14.82 11.02 -12.15
CA GLU A 213 -15.41 12.37 -12.24
C GLU A 213 -15.42 12.89 -13.67
N ALA A 214 -14.31 12.75 -14.40
CA ALA A 214 -14.22 13.12 -15.81
C ALA A 214 -15.16 12.29 -16.69
N GLY A 215 -15.33 11.00 -16.39
CA GLY A 215 -16.29 10.15 -17.09
C GLY A 215 -17.74 10.59 -16.88
N VAL A 216 -18.10 11.00 -15.65
CA VAL A 216 -19.42 11.56 -15.34
C VAL A 216 -19.64 12.89 -16.06
N ALA A 217 -18.64 13.77 -16.04
CA ALA A 217 -18.72 15.07 -16.73
C ALA A 217 -18.86 14.91 -18.26
N LEU A 218 -18.07 14.01 -18.86
CA LEU A 218 -18.13 13.72 -20.30
C LEU A 218 -19.50 13.15 -20.68
N ASN A 219 -20.02 12.21 -19.90
CA ASN A 219 -21.35 11.65 -20.14
C ASN A 219 -22.45 12.72 -20.00
N SER A 220 -22.34 13.62 -19.01
CA SER A 220 -23.25 14.78 -18.88
C SER A 220 -23.19 15.73 -20.07
N GLU A 221 -22.00 15.97 -20.63
CA GLU A 221 -21.84 16.83 -21.81
C GLU A 221 -22.38 16.15 -23.07
N GLU A 222 -22.07 14.87 -23.27
CA GLU A 222 -22.54 14.07 -24.40
C GLU A 222 -24.08 13.99 -24.42
N THR A 223 -24.70 13.70 -23.28
CA THR A 223 -26.16 13.70 -23.12
C THR A 223 -26.78 15.07 -23.38
N THR A 224 -26.10 16.17 -23.01
CA THR A 224 -26.59 17.52 -23.31
C THR A 224 -26.52 17.84 -24.80
N LEU A 225 -25.46 17.41 -25.48
CA LEU A 225 -25.22 17.70 -26.90
C LEU A 225 -26.09 16.86 -27.82
N VAL A 226 -26.14 15.55 -27.59
CA VAL A 226 -26.78 14.58 -28.49
C VAL A 226 -28.21 14.23 -28.04
N GLY A 227 -28.55 14.51 -26.78
CA GLY A 227 -29.74 13.97 -26.13
C GLY A 227 -29.48 12.55 -25.62
N GLY A 228 -30.42 11.99 -24.87
CA GLY A 228 -30.30 10.63 -24.36
C GLY A 228 -31.63 10.08 -23.87
N ASP A 229 -31.80 8.76 -23.96
CA ASP A 229 -33.03 8.06 -23.57
C ASP A 229 -33.39 8.30 -22.08
N GLU A 230 -32.38 8.58 -21.24
CA GLU A 230 -32.55 8.90 -19.82
C GLU A 230 -33.22 10.27 -19.59
N LEU A 231 -33.08 11.21 -20.54
CA LEU A 231 -33.70 12.54 -20.49
C LEU A 231 -35.10 12.55 -21.10
N ALA A 232 -35.43 11.60 -21.97
CA ALA A 232 -36.78 11.41 -22.50
C ALA A 232 -37.82 11.13 -21.39
N ALA A 233 -37.40 10.47 -20.30
CA ALA A 233 -38.26 10.25 -19.12
C ALA A 233 -38.64 11.56 -18.38
N ASN A 234 -37.97 12.67 -18.67
CA ASN A 234 -38.25 14.00 -18.10
C ASN A 234 -38.92 14.95 -19.10
N GLU A 235 -39.46 14.42 -20.20
CA GLU A 235 -40.31 15.17 -21.13
C GLU A 235 -41.42 15.92 -20.36
N GLY A 236 -41.52 17.23 -20.62
CA GLY A 236 -42.48 18.13 -19.96
C GLY A 236 -41.97 18.84 -18.71
N LYS A 237 -40.82 18.45 -18.16
CA LYS A 237 -40.13 19.18 -17.06
C LYS A 237 -38.88 19.92 -17.52
N LEU A 238 -38.19 19.37 -18.51
CA LEU A 238 -37.04 19.98 -19.17
C LEU A 238 -37.48 20.64 -20.48
N SER A 239 -36.74 21.69 -20.91
CA SER A 239 -36.94 22.27 -22.25
C SER A 239 -36.71 21.21 -23.31
N GLU A 240 -37.50 21.24 -24.37
CA GLU A 240 -37.47 20.28 -25.48
C GLU A 240 -36.07 20.17 -26.12
N GLU A 241 -35.32 21.28 -26.09
CA GLU A 241 -33.92 21.38 -26.55
C GLU A 241 -32.95 20.47 -25.78
N PHE A 242 -33.19 20.24 -24.50
CA PHE A 242 -32.35 19.36 -23.67
C PHE A 242 -32.73 17.88 -23.83
N VAL A 243 -33.97 17.59 -24.22
CA VAL A 243 -34.45 16.21 -24.43
C VAL A 243 -33.98 15.68 -25.78
N LEU A 244 -34.13 16.48 -26.83
CA LEU A 244 -33.71 16.11 -28.20
C LEU A 244 -32.19 16.24 -28.42
N GLY A 245 -31.51 16.97 -27.55
CA GLY A 245 -30.11 17.35 -27.69
C GLY A 245 -29.96 18.68 -28.43
N LEU A 246 -28.99 19.48 -27.99
CA LEU A 246 -28.73 20.81 -28.55
C LEU A 246 -28.45 20.77 -30.06
N VAL A 247 -27.79 19.72 -30.56
CA VAL A 247 -27.49 19.60 -32.00
C VAL A 247 -28.76 19.52 -32.83
N LYS A 248 -29.72 18.66 -32.44
CA LYS A 248 -31.01 18.56 -33.16
C LYS A 248 -31.86 19.81 -33.00
N ALA A 249 -31.83 20.44 -31.83
CA ALA A 249 -32.53 21.70 -31.60
C ALA A 249 -32.01 22.81 -32.54
N ILE A 250 -30.69 22.91 -32.72
CA ILE A 250 -30.08 23.85 -33.67
C ILE A 250 -30.48 23.51 -35.11
N GLU A 251 -30.42 22.24 -35.51
CA GLU A 251 -30.84 21.82 -36.86
C GLU A 251 -32.30 22.17 -37.15
N ALA A 252 -33.20 21.98 -36.19
CA ALA A 252 -34.61 22.34 -36.31
C ALA A 252 -34.80 23.86 -36.45
N ALA A 253 -34.14 24.65 -35.60
CA ALA A 253 -34.18 26.11 -35.67
C ALA A 253 -33.59 26.66 -36.99
N GLU A 254 -32.51 26.04 -37.51
CA GLU A 254 -31.94 26.41 -38.80
C GLU A 254 -32.88 26.06 -39.97
N SER A 255 -33.56 24.92 -39.91
CA SER A 255 -34.56 24.52 -40.89
C SER A 255 -35.73 25.52 -40.93
N GLU A 256 -36.27 25.89 -39.77
CA GLU A 256 -37.34 26.89 -39.66
C GLU A 256 -36.90 28.25 -40.19
N ARG A 257 -35.68 28.68 -39.83
CA ARG A 257 -35.08 29.92 -40.36
C ARG A 257 -34.97 29.89 -41.88
N ASN A 258 -34.57 28.76 -42.47
CA ASN A 258 -34.41 28.62 -43.92
C ASN A 258 -35.77 28.67 -44.64
N VAL A 259 -36.82 28.09 -44.06
CA VAL A 259 -38.20 28.23 -44.57
C VAL A 259 -38.65 29.68 -44.52
N GLY A 260 -38.48 30.37 -43.38
CA GLY A 260 -38.83 31.78 -43.26
C GLY A 260 -38.08 32.69 -44.24
N LEU A 261 -36.79 32.43 -44.48
CA LEU A 261 -36.00 33.15 -45.48
C LEU A 261 -36.53 32.92 -46.91
N SER A 262 -36.95 31.69 -47.24
CA SER A 262 -37.56 31.36 -48.53
C SER A 262 -38.89 32.12 -48.73
N GLU A 263 -39.75 32.16 -47.71
CA GLU A 263 -41.01 32.90 -47.75
C GLU A 263 -40.78 34.41 -47.93
N VAL A 264 -39.84 34.99 -47.19
CA VAL A 264 -39.45 36.41 -47.34
C VAL A 264 -38.96 36.69 -48.75
N HIS A 265 -38.20 35.77 -49.34
CA HIS A 265 -37.71 35.91 -50.71
C HIS A 265 -38.86 35.87 -51.75
N GLU A 266 -39.82 34.97 -51.58
CA GLU A 266 -41.02 34.92 -52.44
C GLU A 266 -41.90 36.17 -52.29
N LEU A 267 -42.07 36.68 -51.07
CA LEU A 267 -42.77 37.93 -50.83
C LEU A 267 -42.05 39.12 -51.49
N ARG A 268 -40.72 39.17 -51.44
CA ARG A 268 -39.92 40.19 -52.15
C ARG A 268 -40.14 40.11 -53.66
N LYS A 269 -40.12 38.91 -54.25
CA LYS A 269 -40.42 38.73 -55.69
C LYS A 269 -41.82 39.23 -56.04
N LYS A 270 -42.84 38.81 -55.28
CA LYS A 270 -44.24 39.23 -55.48
C LYS A 270 -44.38 40.75 -55.39
N ARG A 271 -43.73 41.38 -54.41
CA ARG A 271 -43.69 42.85 -54.27
C ARG A 271 -43.04 43.50 -55.48
N THR A 272 -41.85 43.06 -55.89
CA THR A 272 -41.15 43.62 -57.07
C THR A 272 -41.99 43.49 -58.35
N GLN A 273 -42.64 42.34 -58.56
CA GLN A 273 -43.55 42.13 -59.68
C GLN A 273 -44.76 43.06 -59.62
N ALA A 274 -45.37 43.25 -58.44
CA ALA A 274 -46.48 44.17 -58.25
C ALA A 274 -46.06 45.62 -58.54
N GLU A 275 -44.91 46.07 -58.03
CA GLU A 275 -44.35 47.40 -58.30
C GLU A 275 -44.06 47.61 -59.80
N GLN A 276 -43.56 46.58 -60.49
CA GLN A 276 -43.30 46.64 -61.93
C GLN A 276 -44.60 46.69 -62.74
N ARG A 277 -45.62 45.90 -62.37
CA ARG A 277 -46.97 45.99 -62.97
C ARG A 277 -47.58 47.37 -62.78
N LEU A 278 -47.47 47.93 -61.57
CA LEU A 278 -48.00 49.26 -61.25
C LEU A 278 -47.29 50.34 -62.09
N ARG A 279 -45.96 50.26 -62.22
CA ARG A 279 -45.19 51.14 -63.12
C ARG A 279 -45.62 51.01 -64.58
N ASN A 280 -45.81 49.79 -65.07
CA ASN A 280 -46.27 49.54 -66.44
C ASN A 280 -47.68 50.10 -66.68
N LEU A 281 -48.61 49.90 -65.73
CA LEU A 281 -49.97 50.46 -65.79
C LEU A 281 -49.97 51.99 -65.74
N GLN A 282 -49.14 52.60 -64.90
CA GLN A 282 -48.98 54.06 -64.88
C GLN A 282 -48.43 54.59 -66.21
N GLN A 283 -47.44 53.91 -66.81
CA GLN A 283 -46.93 54.28 -68.12
C GLN A 283 -47.99 54.09 -69.22
N ALA A 284 -48.76 53.00 -69.18
CA ALA A 284 -49.84 52.74 -70.12
C ALA A 284 -50.96 53.79 -69.99
N ASN A 285 -51.38 54.14 -68.78
CA ASN A 285 -52.36 55.20 -68.53
C ASN A 285 -51.85 56.57 -68.99
N LYS A 286 -50.58 56.90 -68.75
CA LYS A 286 -49.98 58.13 -69.28
C LYS A 286 -50.02 58.17 -70.80
N ARG A 287 -49.69 57.06 -71.47
CA ARG A 287 -49.77 56.95 -72.94
C ARG A 287 -51.23 57.06 -73.44
N ALA A 288 -52.16 56.37 -72.79
CA ALA A 288 -53.58 56.41 -73.14
C ALA A 288 -54.18 57.83 -72.98
N ALA A 289 -53.81 58.53 -71.89
CA ALA A 289 -54.21 59.92 -71.66
C ALA A 289 -53.67 60.87 -72.74
N GLN A 290 -52.49 60.59 -73.29
CA GLN A 290 -51.90 61.37 -74.39
C GLN A 290 -52.55 61.07 -75.76
N THR A 291 -53.22 59.91 -75.91
CA THR A 291 -53.89 59.51 -77.16
C THR A 291 -55.38 59.82 -77.21
N LEU A 292 -55.97 60.34 -76.12
CA LEU A 292 -57.34 60.83 -76.12
C LEU A 292 -57.40 62.18 -76.87
N PRO A 293 -58.26 62.34 -77.89
CA PRO A 293 -58.42 63.61 -78.58
C PRO A 293 -59.06 64.63 -77.63
N ASP A 294 -58.51 65.85 -77.58
CA ASP A 294 -58.89 67.00 -76.76
C ASP A 294 -60.27 66.89 -76.07
N GLY A 295 -60.25 66.33 -74.85
CA GLY A 295 -61.30 66.54 -73.88
C GLY A 295 -61.15 67.94 -73.30
N SER A 296 -61.79 68.91 -73.94
CA SER A 296 -62.04 70.26 -73.43
C SER A 296 -62.36 70.23 -71.91
N PRO A 297 -61.81 71.14 -71.08
CA PRO A 297 -62.13 71.19 -69.66
C PRO A 297 -63.64 71.35 -69.45
N PRO A 298 -64.26 70.69 -68.46
CA PRO A 298 -65.69 70.79 -68.25
C PRO A 298 -66.09 72.26 -68.02
N ALA A 299 -67.03 72.70 -68.84
CA ALA A 299 -67.64 74.02 -68.74
C ALA A 299 -68.13 74.25 -67.31
N LYS A 300 -67.73 75.40 -66.76
CA LYS A 300 -68.21 75.95 -65.49
C LYS A 300 -69.73 76.13 -65.60
N VAL A 301 -70.50 75.19 -65.06
CA VAL A 301 -71.96 75.33 -64.93
C VAL A 301 -72.23 76.42 -63.90
N THR A 302 -72.49 77.63 -64.36
CA THR A 302 -73.18 78.66 -63.59
C THR A 302 -74.65 78.25 -63.48
N ALA A 303 -75.07 77.88 -62.28
CA ALA A 303 -76.48 77.80 -61.93
C ALA A 303 -77.09 79.21 -61.94
N SER A 304 -78.15 79.43 -62.73
CA SER A 304 -79.14 80.48 -62.51
C SER A 304 -80.47 80.03 -63.11
N ALA A 305 -81.49 79.98 -62.26
CA ALA A 305 -82.91 79.66 -62.51
C ALA A 305 -83.58 80.51 -63.61
N PRO A 306 -84.86 80.30 -63.99
CA PRO A 306 -85.79 79.17 -63.78
C PRO A 306 -86.11 78.37 -65.05
#